data_AF-A0A939PYE8-F1
#
_entry.id   AF-A0A939PYE8-F1
#
_cell.length_a   1.000
_cell.length_b   1.000
_cell.length_c   1.000
_cell.angle_alpha   90.00
_cell.angle_beta   90.00
_cell.angle_gamma   90.00
#
_symmetry.space_group_name_H-M   'P 1'
#
loop_
_entity.id
_entity.type
_entity.pdbx_description
1 polymer ?
#
loop_
_entity_poly.entity_id
_entity_poly.type
_entity_poly.pdbx_seq_one_letter_code
_entity_poly.pdbx_strand_id
1 'polypeptide(L)'
;MSRRLGVQVGPLTAEVDLVLEVGPGGGTVVHALGHPGFIHRASAEDQALREAPVALWKFGRWLWTHGERPFRGGPPRVRVVERVAVPHDLEAPHAWALFEAEQAPLDDAALESFRTRWAWAEEDLADLVTPLPPEVMGRPARPGAPAPNQILDRLLTLQRADAAVFGLNPPPGEGEEPLEALRNLRQAVLAGLERQSPDAWTQVTLHQREGQAVPEPWTLAKLLRRLLQVQREQLAALRRAL
;
A
#
# COMPACT_ATOMS: atom_id res chain seq x y z
N MET A 1 -33.22 -31.33 -5.36
CA MET A 1 -32.16 -31.78 -4.43
C MET A 1 -31.08 -30.71 -4.37
N SER A 2 -31.11 -29.90 -3.32
CA SER A 2 -30.23 -28.75 -3.11
C SER A 2 -28.89 -29.21 -2.53
N ARG A 3 -27.80 -29.11 -3.29
CA ARG A 3 -26.44 -29.20 -2.73
C ARG A 3 -26.09 -27.86 -2.12
N ARG A 4 -26.19 -27.75 -0.79
CA ARG A 4 -25.57 -26.65 -0.04
C ARG A 4 -24.06 -26.82 -0.14
N LEU A 5 -23.41 -25.89 -0.84
CA LEU A 5 -21.96 -25.75 -0.81
C LEU A 5 -21.55 -25.44 0.63
N GLY A 6 -20.74 -26.33 1.20
CA GLY A 6 -20.22 -26.20 2.54
C GLY A 6 -19.36 -24.94 2.65
N VAL A 7 -19.78 -24.01 3.51
CA VAL A 7 -18.93 -22.94 4.00
C VAL A 7 -17.79 -23.62 4.77
N GLN A 8 -16.57 -23.59 4.24
CA GLN A 8 -15.39 -23.95 5.02
C GLN A 8 -15.32 -23.02 6.24
N VAL A 9 -15.43 -23.61 7.42
CA VAL A 9 -15.32 -22.93 8.71
C VAL A 9 -13.82 -22.84 9.02
N GLY A 10 -13.20 -21.73 8.66
CA GLY A 10 -11.86 -21.38 9.14
C GLY A 10 -11.87 -21.05 10.65
N PRO A 11 -10.73 -21.15 11.35
CA PRO A 11 -10.64 -20.95 12.80
C PRO A 11 -11.10 -19.54 13.24
N LEU A 12 -11.67 -19.46 14.44
CA LEU A 12 -12.37 -18.30 15.01
C LEU A 12 -11.51 -17.06 15.29
N THR A 13 -10.18 -17.18 15.25
CA THR A 13 -9.25 -16.04 15.24
C THR A 13 -7.97 -16.45 14.51
N ALA A 14 -7.77 -15.99 13.27
CA ALA A 14 -6.47 -16.13 12.62
C ALA A 14 -5.44 -15.26 13.35
N GLU A 15 -4.27 -15.83 13.65
CA GLU A 15 -3.10 -15.05 14.03
C GLU A 15 -2.49 -14.46 12.75
N VAL A 16 -2.21 -13.16 12.76
CA VAL A 16 -1.66 -12.44 11.60
C VAL A 16 -0.22 -12.06 11.89
N ASP A 17 0.68 -12.43 10.98
CA ASP A 17 2.08 -12.08 11.07
C ASP A 17 2.32 -10.63 10.63
N LEU A 18 2.99 -9.87 11.50
CA LEU A 18 3.35 -8.47 11.31
C LEU A 18 4.83 -8.33 11.05
N VAL A 19 5.18 -7.41 10.15
CA VAL A 19 6.55 -6.95 9.94
C VAL A 19 6.61 -5.45 10.21
N LEU A 20 7.66 -5.02 10.92
CA LEU A 20 7.79 -3.65 11.41
C LEU A 20 8.98 -2.95 10.76
N GLU A 21 8.76 -1.73 10.31
CA GLU A 21 9.81 -0.77 10.04
C GLU A 21 9.89 0.20 11.22
N VAL A 22 11.09 0.40 11.78
CA VAL A 22 11.32 1.19 13.00
C VAL A 22 12.38 2.27 12.75
N GLY A 23 12.00 3.53 12.93
CA GLY A 23 12.91 4.67 12.82
C GLY A 23 13.67 4.96 14.12
N PRO A 24 14.70 5.84 14.10
CA PRO A 24 15.56 6.12 15.24
C PRO A 24 14.82 6.76 16.42
N GLY A 25 13.75 7.53 16.17
CA GLY A 25 12.87 8.08 17.21
C GLY A 25 11.85 7.08 17.79
N GLY A 26 11.88 5.81 17.40
CA GLY A 26 10.90 4.78 17.81
C GLY A 26 9.60 4.80 17.00
N GLY A 27 9.42 5.78 16.12
CA GLY A 27 8.34 5.78 15.13
C GLY A 27 8.31 4.47 14.37
N THR A 28 7.12 3.89 14.21
CA THR A 28 6.95 2.53 13.69
C THR A 28 5.88 2.49 12.61
N VAL A 29 6.19 1.81 11.50
CA VAL A 29 5.23 1.45 10.45
C VAL A 29 5.03 -0.05 10.48
N VAL A 30 3.78 -0.48 10.61
CA VAL A 30 3.36 -1.87 10.67
C VAL A 30 2.80 -2.28 9.31
N HIS A 31 3.28 -3.41 8.79
CA HIS A 31 2.68 -4.12 7.68
C HIS A 31 2.26 -5.53 8.13
N ALA A 32 1.38 -6.18 7.37
CA ALA A 32 0.88 -7.53 7.67
C ALA A 32 1.10 -8.46 6.49
N LEU A 33 1.78 -9.57 6.73
CA LEU A 33 2.01 -10.59 5.71
C LEU A 33 0.69 -11.24 5.29
N GLY A 34 0.54 -11.55 4.00
CA GLY A 34 -0.72 -12.04 3.42
C GLY A 34 -1.84 -10.99 3.36
N HIS A 35 -1.60 -9.76 3.83
CA HIS A 35 -2.57 -8.67 3.79
C HIS A 35 -2.01 -7.43 3.08
N PRO A 36 -1.69 -7.53 1.77
CA PRO A 36 -1.21 -6.39 1.00
C PRO A 36 -2.17 -5.20 1.08
N GLY A 37 -1.61 -4.01 1.34
CA GLY A 37 -2.36 -2.78 1.57
C GLY A 37 -2.74 -2.52 3.04
N PHE A 38 -2.41 -3.41 3.97
CA PHE A 38 -2.45 -3.03 5.39
C PHE A 38 -1.21 -2.20 5.75
N ILE A 39 -1.44 -1.00 6.28
CA ILE A 39 -0.42 -0.12 6.83
C ILE A 39 -0.99 0.56 8.08
N HIS A 40 -0.24 0.52 9.17
CA HIS A 40 -0.52 1.30 10.37
C HIS A 40 0.74 2.05 10.80
N ARG A 41 0.60 3.30 11.21
CA ARG A 41 1.73 4.12 11.67
C ARG A 41 1.47 4.58 13.10
N ALA A 42 2.49 4.54 13.94
CA ALA A 42 2.46 5.09 15.29
C ALA A 42 3.80 5.74 15.64
N SER A 43 3.80 6.64 16.62
CA SER A 43 5.02 7.32 17.09
C SER A 43 5.94 6.44 17.94
N ALA A 44 5.49 5.26 18.36
CA ALA A 44 6.25 4.31 19.15
C ALA A 44 5.86 2.86 18.82
N GLU A 45 6.79 1.93 18.92
CA GLU A 45 6.55 0.50 18.64
C GLU A 45 5.44 -0.09 19.52
N ASP A 46 5.52 0.12 20.84
CA ASP A 46 4.51 -0.39 21.77
C ASP A 46 3.10 0.12 21.45
N GLN A 47 2.99 1.37 20.99
CA GLN A 47 1.72 1.93 20.54
C GLN A 47 1.27 1.24 19.25
N ALA A 48 2.17 1.08 18.28
CA ALA A 48 1.89 0.41 17.01
C ALA A 48 1.33 -1.00 17.24
N LEU A 49 1.94 -1.76 18.16
CA LEU A 49 1.53 -3.12 18.48
C LEU A 49 0.19 -3.20 19.22
N ARG A 50 -0.07 -2.28 20.16
CA ARG A 50 -1.38 -2.19 20.82
C ARG A 50 -2.51 -1.85 19.84
N GLU A 51 -2.23 -1.01 18.85
CA GLU A 51 -3.23 -0.53 17.89
C GLU A 51 -3.40 -1.44 16.67
N ALA A 52 -2.37 -2.22 16.30
CA ALA A 52 -2.35 -3.05 15.10
C ALA A 52 -3.55 -4.00 14.96
N PRO A 53 -4.03 -4.73 16.00
CA PRO A 53 -5.23 -5.56 15.89
C PRO A 53 -6.47 -4.78 15.45
N VAL A 54 -6.68 -3.59 16.03
CA VAL A 54 -7.84 -2.74 15.71
C VAL A 54 -7.67 -2.14 14.32
N ALA A 55 -6.46 -1.73 13.94
CA ALA A 55 -6.17 -1.23 12.61
C ALA A 55 -6.40 -2.33 11.54
N LEU A 56 -5.95 -3.56 11.78
CA LEU A 56 -6.20 -4.72 10.91
C LEU A 56 -7.69 -4.99 10.79
N TRP A 57 -8.43 -4.92 11.89
CA TRP A 57 -9.89 -5.06 11.84
C TRP A 57 -10.54 -4.00 10.96
N LYS A 58 -10.13 -2.73 11.09
CA LYS A 58 -10.62 -1.64 10.24
C LYS A 58 -10.28 -1.88 8.77
N PHE A 59 -9.07 -2.37 8.48
CA PHE A 59 -8.67 -2.77 7.14
C PHE A 59 -9.52 -3.93 6.61
N GLY A 60 -9.81 -4.94 7.45
CA GLY A 60 -10.72 -6.04 7.11
C GLY A 60 -12.12 -5.55 6.77
N ARG A 61 -12.63 -4.52 7.45
CA ARG A 61 -13.93 -3.91 7.07
C ARG A 61 -13.91 -3.26 5.70
N TRP A 62 -12.78 -2.68 5.28
CA TRP A 62 -12.63 -2.21 3.91
C TRP A 62 -12.60 -3.38 2.92
N LEU A 63 -11.90 -4.48 3.24
CA LEU A 63 -11.96 -5.68 2.40
C LEU A 63 -13.39 -6.23 2.27
N TRP A 64 -14.20 -6.12 3.33
CA TRP A 64 -15.59 -6.57 3.32
C TRP A 64 -16.47 -5.80 2.35
N THR A 65 -16.23 -4.49 2.15
CA THR A 65 -17.00 -3.70 1.17
C THR A 65 -16.74 -4.17 -0.25
N HIS A 66 -15.59 -4.83 -0.47
CA HIS A 66 -15.16 -5.41 -1.74
C HIS A 66 -15.37 -6.93 -1.81
N GLY A 67 -16.06 -7.52 -0.84
CA GLY A 67 -16.46 -8.94 -0.84
C GLY A 67 -15.47 -9.91 -0.21
N GLU A 68 -14.26 -9.49 0.18
CA GLU A 68 -13.27 -10.34 0.86
C GLU A 68 -13.46 -10.27 2.39
N ARG A 69 -13.56 -11.40 3.09
CA ARG A 69 -13.80 -11.44 4.55
C ARG A 69 -12.73 -12.20 5.35
N PRO A 70 -11.53 -11.61 5.54
CA PRO A 70 -10.40 -12.33 6.13
C PRO A 70 -10.52 -12.55 7.64
N PHE A 71 -11.18 -11.62 8.35
CA PHE A 71 -11.32 -11.67 9.79
C PHE A 71 -12.79 -11.91 10.16
N ARG A 72 -13.05 -12.80 11.12
CA ARG A 72 -14.40 -13.07 11.66
C ARG A 72 -14.39 -12.81 13.17
N GLY A 73 -15.45 -12.21 13.70
CA GLY A 73 -15.67 -12.13 15.15
C GLY A 73 -14.93 -11.02 15.92
N GLY A 74 -14.06 -10.24 15.29
CA GLY A 74 -13.40 -9.09 15.92
C GLY A 74 -11.95 -8.91 15.49
N PRO A 75 -11.19 -8.02 16.17
CA PRO A 75 -9.76 -7.84 15.92
C PRO A 75 -8.98 -9.15 15.97
N PRO A 76 -8.14 -9.45 14.95
CA PRO A 76 -7.33 -10.66 14.94
C PRO A 76 -6.23 -10.62 16.00
N ARG A 77 -5.68 -11.79 16.33
CA ARG A 77 -4.42 -11.86 17.07
C ARG A 77 -3.27 -11.50 16.13
N VAL A 78 -2.21 -10.94 16.69
CA VAL A 78 -1.05 -10.51 15.90
C VAL A 78 0.24 -11.01 16.53
N ARG A 79 1.21 -11.32 15.67
CA ARG A 79 2.56 -11.72 16.08
C ARG A 79 3.57 -11.00 15.21
N VAL A 80 4.60 -10.42 15.81
CA VAL A 80 5.68 -9.79 15.03
C VAL A 80 6.67 -10.86 14.62
N VAL A 81 6.91 -10.99 13.32
CA VAL A 81 7.86 -11.97 12.76
C VAL A 81 9.17 -11.34 12.30
N GLU A 82 9.17 -10.03 12.03
CA GLU A 82 10.35 -9.31 11.58
C GLU A 82 10.33 -7.85 12.02
N ARG A 83 11.52 -7.32 12.31
CA ARG A 83 11.75 -5.90 12.63
C ARG A 83 12.95 -5.41 11.84
N VAL A 84 12.77 -4.33 11.08
CA VAL A 84 13.82 -3.67 10.30
C VAL A 84 14.01 -2.25 10.84
N ALA A 85 15.18 -1.98 11.40
CA ALA A 85 15.57 -0.64 11.80
C ALA A 85 16.03 0.16 10.57
N VAL A 86 15.56 1.39 10.43
CA VAL A 86 15.92 2.27 9.30
C VAL A 86 16.61 3.55 9.79
N PRO A 87 17.46 4.20 8.96
CA PRO A 87 18.32 5.29 9.43
C PRO A 87 17.64 6.67 9.51
N HIS A 88 16.32 6.76 9.36
CA HIS A 88 15.58 8.02 9.27
C HIS A 88 14.20 7.90 9.94
N ASP A 89 13.63 9.06 10.28
CA ASP A 89 12.28 9.11 10.85
C ASP A 89 11.22 8.72 9.82
N LEU A 90 10.22 7.99 10.28
CA LEU A 90 9.18 7.40 9.44
C LEU A 90 8.05 8.37 9.11
N GLU A 91 8.37 9.40 8.33
CA GLU A 91 7.35 10.30 7.81
C GLU A 91 6.55 9.66 6.66
N ALA A 92 5.24 9.89 6.65
CA ALA A 92 4.42 9.45 5.52
C ALA A 92 4.77 10.29 4.27
N PRO A 93 4.86 9.68 3.07
CA PRO A 93 4.53 8.30 2.74
C PRO A 93 5.77 7.41 2.53
N HIS A 94 6.90 7.71 3.18
CA HIS A 94 8.13 6.94 3.03
C HIS A 94 8.02 5.59 3.73
N ALA A 95 8.63 4.56 3.13
CA ALA A 95 8.86 3.24 3.73
C ALA A 95 10.10 2.65 3.06
N TRP A 96 11.14 2.42 3.85
CA TRP A 96 12.47 2.00 3.42
C TRP A 96 12.73 0.51 3.64
N ALA A 97 12.05 -0.12 4.59
CA ALA A 97 12.34 -1.50 4.92
C ALA A 97 12.16 -2.39 3.68
N LEU A 98 13.11 -3.29 3.47
CA LEU A 98 12.95 -4.49 2.66
C LEU A 98 12.86 -5.65 3.64
N PHE A 99 11.71 -6.31 3.68
CA PHE A 99 11.47 -7.44 4.59
C PHE A 99 11.99 -8.74 3.97
N GLU A 100 12.35 -9.72 4.80
CA GLU A 100 12.81 -11.04 4.36
C GLU A 100 11.78 -11.72 3.43
N ALA A 101 10.50 -11.60 3.78
CA ALA A 101 9.40 -12.14 2.96
C ALA A 101 9.33 -11.52 1.55
N GLU A 102 9.92 -10.34 1.33
CA GLU A 102 9.92 -9.63 0.04
C GLU A 102 11.13 -9.98 -0.83
N GLN A 103 12.04 -10.82 -0.35
CA GLN A 103 13.19 -11.32 -1.12
C GLN A 103 12.87 -12.63 -1.87
N ALA A 104 11.76 -13.30 -1.49
CA ALA A 104 11.24 -14.45 -2.21
C ALA A 104 10.34 -14.01 -3.38
N PRO A 105 10.27 -14.79 -4.47
CA PRO A 105 9.27 -14.57 -5.50
C PRO A 105 7.86 -14.62 -4.92
N LEU A 106 6.98 -13.76 -5.43
CA LEU A 106 5.55 -13.88 -5.13
C LEU A 106 4.97 -15.08 -5.89
N ASP A 107 4.10 -15.83 -5.23
CA ASP A 107 3.27 -16.81 -5.91
C ASP A 107 2.10 -16.12 -6.64
N ASP A 108 1.43 -16.87 -7.53
CA ASP A 108 0.32 -16.36 -8.33
C ASP A 108 -0.83 -15.82 -7.46
N ALA A 109 -1.07 -16.43 -6.30
CA ALA A 109 -2.13 -16.02 -5.39
C ALA A 109 -1.83 -14.67 -4.73
N ALA A 110 -0.59 -14.44 -4.31
CA ALA A 110 -0.13 -13.18 -3.77
C ALA A 110 -0.18 -12.09 -4.84
N LEU A 111 0.30 -12.36 -6.05
CA LEU A 111 0.24 -11.42 -7.17
C LEU A 111 -1.20 -11.04 -7.52
N GLU A 112 -2.11 -12.02 -7.57
CA GLU A 112 -3.53 -11.76 -7.84
C GLU A 112 -4.17 -10.95 -6.69
N SER A 113 -3.83 -11.24 -5.44
CA SER A 113 -4.30 -10.44 -4.30
C SER A 113 -3.86 -8.97 -4.42
N PHE A 114 -2.62 -8.73 -4.85
CA PHE A 114 -2.13 -7.37 -5.14
C PHE A 114 -2.92 -6.71 -6.28
N ARG A 115 -3.08 -7.39 -7.42
CA ARG A 115 -3.82 -6.89 -8.59
C ARG A 115 -5.24 -6.48 -8.22
N THR A 116 -5.96 -7.39 -7.56
CA THR A 116 -7.34 -7.19 -7.12
C THR A 116 -7.45 -6.01 -6.14
N ARG A 117 -6.61 -5.96 -5.10
CA ARG A 117 -6.71 -4.90 -4.08
C ARG A 117 -6.23 -3.54 -4.57
N TRP A 118 -5.31 -3.49 -5.53
CA TRP A 118 -4.94 -2.23 -6.18
C TRP A 118 -6.10 -1.72 -7.05
N ALA A 119 -6.77 -2.59 -7.82
CA ALA A 119 -7.96 -2.21 -8.57
C ALA A 119 -9.06 -1.63 -7.67
N TRP A 120 -9.36 -2.27 -6.54
CA TRP A 120 -10.33 -1.73 -5.56
C TRP A 120 -9.92 -0.37 -4.98
N ALA A 121 -8.63 -0.18 -4.71
CA ALA A 121 -8.14 1.09 -4.18
C ALA A 121 -8.15 2.23 -5.24
N GLU A 122 -8.12 1.90 -6.53
CA GLU A 122 -8.36 2.87 -7.61
C GLU A 122 -9.85 3.17 -7.78
N GLU A 123 -10.72 2.16 -7.69
CA GLU A 123 -12.17 2.34 -7.73
C GLU A 123 -12.64 3.24 -6.59
N ASP A 124 -12.24 2.94 -5.35
CA ASP A 124 -12.49 3.80 -4.18
C ASP A 124 -12.01 5.25 -4.37
N LEU A 125 -10.90 5.44 -5.10
CA LEU A 125 -10.34 6.75 -5.39
C LEU A 125 -11.18 7.49 -6.43
N ALA A 126 -11.54 6.82 -7.52
CA ALA A 126 -12.37 7.38 -8.58
C ALA A 126 -13.76 7.77 -8.01
N ASP A 127 -14.39 6.89 -7.26
CA ASP A 127 -15.68 7.15 -6.62
C ASP A 127 -15.64 8.34 -5.67
N LEU A 128 -14.51 8.53 -4.97
CA LEU A 128 -14.33 9.66 -4.07
C LEU A 128 -14.13 10.99 -4.82
N VAL A 129 -13.41 10.98 -5.94
CA VAL A 129 -12.91 12.19 -6.60
C VAL A 129 -13.80 12.64 -7.76
N THR A 130 -14.29 11.72 -8.59
CA THR A 130 -15.11 12.03 -9.78
C THR A 130 -16.33 12.92 -9.51
N PRO A 131 -17.09 12.79 -8.39
CA PRO A 131 -18.24 13.65 -8.15
C PRO A 131 -17.87 15.05 -7.64
N LEU A 132 -16.60 15.33 -7.34
CA LEU A 132 -16.19 16.58 -6.71
C LEU A 132 -16.03 17.71 -7.73
N PRO A 133 -16.59 18.90 -7.47
CA PRO A 133 -16.42 20.04 -8.36
C PRO A 133 -14.99 20.64 -8.26
N PRO A 134 -14.49 21.32 -9.31
CA PRO A 134 -13.13 21.87 -9.33
C PRO A 134 -12.79 22.78 -8.14
N GLU A 135 -13.77 23.53 -7.63
CA GLU A 135 -13.59 24.43 -6.50
C GLU A 135 -13.30 23.69 -5.19
N VAL A 136 -13.88 22.50 -5.01
CA VAL A 136 -13.59 21.62 -3.87
C VAL A 136 -12.21 20.99 -4.07
N MET A 137 -11.91 20.55 -5.28
CA MET A 137 -10.62 19.94 -5.61
C MET A 137 -9.42 20.88 -5.36
N GLY A 138 -9.59 22.18 -5.61
CA GLY A 138 -8.55 23.19 -5.44
C GLY A 138 -8.50 23.85 -4.07
N ARG A 139 -9.43 23.54 -3.15
CA ARG A 139 -9.54 24.22 -1.86
C ARG A 139 -9.18 23.29 -0.69
N PRO A 140 -8.24 23.68 0.19
CA PRO A 140 -7.97 22.91 1.39
C PRO A 140 -9.11 23.04 2.41
N ALA A 141 -9.48 21.94 3.08
CA ALA A 141 -10.53 21.94 4.11
C ALA A 141 -10.18 22.81 5.33
N ARG A 142 -8.89 23.05 5.60
CA ARG A 142 -8.41 23.89 6.70
C ARG A 142 -7.08 24.56 6.36
N PRO A 143 -6.74 25.72 6.98
CA PRO A 143 -5.46 26.37 6.76
C PRO A 143 -4.27 25.42 7.00
N GLY A 144 -3.33 25.40 6.07
CA GLY A 144 -2.12 24.57 6.14
C GLY A 144 -2.30 23.09 5.77
N ALA A 145 -3.53 22.62 5.50
CA ALA A 145 -3.74 21.30 4.91
C ALA A 145 -3.55 21.32 3.39
N PRO A 146 -3.13 20.21 2.77
CA PRO A 146 -3.13 20.10 1.32
C PRO A 146 -4.55 20.08 0.76
N ALA A 147 -4.75 20.69 -0.41
CA ALA A 147 -5.97 20.57 -1.19
C ALA A 147 -6.08 19.17 -1.84
N PRO A 148 -7.29 18.67 -2.16
CA PRO A 148 -7.46 17.36 -2.77
C PRO A 148 -6.65 17.13 -4.05
N ASN A 149 -6.54 18.12 -4.94
CA ASN A 149 -5.71 18.02 -6.15
C ASN A 149 -4.21 17.81 -5.81
N GLN A 150 -3.69 18.51 -4.81
CA GLN A 150 -2.30 18.36 -4.36
C GLN A 150 -2.04 16.95 -3.80
N ILE A 151 -3.05 16.33 -3.17
CA ILE A 151 -2.94 14.95 -2.67
C ILE A 151 -2.90 13.96 -3.85
N LEU A 152 -3.71 14.17 -4.89
CA LEU A 152 -3.68 13.37 -6.12
C LEU A 152 -2.36 13.50 -6.88
N ASP A 153 -1.87 14.73 -7.04
CA ASP A 153 -0.58 14.99 -7.71
C ASP A 153 0.56 14.30 -6.96
N ARG A 154 0.52 14.34 -5.61
CA ARG A 154 1.47 13.64 -4.76
C ARG A 154 1.38 12.13 -4.93
N LEU A 155 0.17 11.56 -4.96
CA LEU A 155 -0.04 10.13 -5.22
C LEU A 155 0.62 9.69 -6.54
N LEU A 156 0.31 10.40 -7.63
CA LEU A 156 0.86 10.10 -8.95
C LEU A 156 2.38 10.22 -8.98
N THR A 157 2.91 11.31 -8.41
CA THR A 157 4.37 11.54 -8.34
C THR A 157 5.08 10.39 -7.62
N LEU A 158 4.55 9.96 -6.48
CA LEU A 158 5.15 8.90 -5.67
C LEU A 158 5.09 7.54 -6.38
N GLN A 159 3.94 7.17 -6.95
CA GLN A 159 3.83 5.89 -7.67
C GLN A 159 4.69 5.86 -8.93
N ARG A 160 4.80 6.99 -9.67
CA ARG A 160 5.73 7.10 -10.81
C ARG A 160 7.17 6.92 -10.37
N ALA A 161 7.57 7.55 -9.26
CA ALA A 161 8.92 7.42 -8.71
C ALA A 161 9.21 5.97 -8.26
N ASP A 162 8.26 5.31 -7.58
CA ASP A 162 8.39 3.91 -7.17
C ASP A 162 8.49 2.98 -8.41
N ALA A 163 7.62 3.15 -9.41
CA ALA A 163 7.63 2.33 -10.64
C ALA A 163 8.89 2.54 -11.50
N ALA A 164 9.47 3.75 -11.49
CA ALA A 164 10.69 4.07 -12.23
C ALA A 164 11.92 3.30 -11.74
N VAL A 165 11.92 2.80 -10.50
CA VAL A 165 13.00 1.94 -9.97
C VAL A 165 13.26 0.73 -10.87
N PHE A 166 12.21 0.19 -11.48
CA PHE A 166 12.25 -0.98 -12.36
C PHE A 166 11.95 -0.64 -13.82
N GLY A 167 11.95 0.64 -14.20
CA GLY A 167 11.60 1.08 -15.55
C GLY A 167 10.16 0.74 -15.96
N LEU A 168 9.24 0.68 -14.99
CA LEU A 168 7.84 0.31 -15.21
C LEU A 168 6.90 1.51 -15.33
N ASN A 169 7.41 2.73 -15.23
CA ASN A 169 6.63 3.95 -15.39
C ASN A 169 6.40 4.24 -16.88
N PRO A 170 5.17 4.58 -17.31
CA PRO A 170 4.93 5.05 -18.66
C PRO A 170 5.55 6.44 -18.85
N PRO A 171 5.85 6.85 -20.10
CA PRO A 171 6.20 8.23 -20.39
C PRO A 171 5.04 9.16 -19.96
N PRO A 172 5.33 10.37 -19.45
CA PRO A 172 4.27 11.30 -19.08
C PRO A 172 3.46 11.70 -20.31
N GLY A 173 2.14 11.56 -20.25
CA GLY A 173 1.24 12.13 -21.25
C GLY A 173 1.12 13.65 -21.07
N GLU A 174 1.18 14.42 -22.16
CA GLU A 174 0.93 15.85 -22.11
C GLU A 174 -0.55 16.12 -21.75
N GLY A 175 -0.79 16.92 -20.71
CA GLY A 175 -2.13 17.33 -20.30
C GLY A 175 -3.01 16.19 -19.75
N GLU A 176 -2.41 15.08 -19.33
CA GLU A 176 -3.13 13.91 -18.83
C GLU A 176 -3.81 14.21 -17.49
N GLU A 177 -5.10 13.92 -17.39
CA GLU A 177 -5.87 14.06 -16.14
C GLU A 177 -5.33 13.10 -15.06
N PRO A 178 -5.21 13.51 -13.78
CA PRO A 178 -4.53 12.71 -12.76
C PRO A 178 -5.07 11.29 -12.57
N LEU A 179 -6.40 11.09 -12.64
CA LEU A 179 -7.01 9.77 -12.52
C LEU A 179 -6.72 8.87 -13.73
N GLU A 180 -6.62 9.45 -14.93
CA GLU A 180 -6.22 8.75 -16.14
C GLU A 180 -4.75 8.35 -16.07
N ALA A 181 -3.89 9.26 -15.63
CA ALA A 181 -2.46 9.02 -15.42
C ALA A 181 -2.19 7.88 -14.43
N LEU A 182 -2.95 7.79 -13.34
CA LEU A 182 -2.87 6.70 -12.37
C LEU A 182 -3.28 5.35 -12.99
N ARG A 183 -4.38 5.33 -13.76
CA ARG A 183 -4.85 4.13 -14.46
C ARG A 183 -3.83 3.64 -15.48
N ASN A 184 -3.27 4.56 -16.27
CA ASN A 184 -2.26 4.26 -17.27
C ASN A 184 -0.96 3.75 -16.63
N LEU A 185 -0.56 4.34 -15.49
CA LEU A 185 0.55 3.85 -14.69
C LEU A 185 0.32 2.42 -14.21
N ARG A 186 -0.85 2.10 -13.64
CA ARG A 186 -1.13 0.72 -13.21
C ARG A 186 -1.09 -0.26 -14.38
N GLN A 187 -1.69 0.09 -15.51
CA GLN A 187 -1.64 -0.76 -16.70
C GLN A 187 -0.20 -1.02 -17.16
N ALA A 188 0.64 0.03 -17.20
CA ALA A 188 2.05 -0.09 -17.56
C ALA A 188 2.83 -0.97 -16.56
N VAL A 189 2.60 -0.81 -15.26
CA VAL A 189 3.21 -1.64 -14.22
C VAL A 189 2.79 -3.09 -14.37
N LEU A 190 1.49 -3.38 -14.50
CA LEU A 190 0.99 -4.76 -14.62
C LEU A 190 1.50 -5.45 -15.89
N ALA A 191 1.44 -4.78 -17.04
CA ALA A 191 1.99 -5.30 -18.30
C ALA A 191 3.51 -5.47 -18.23
N GLY A 192 4.19 -4.59 -17.49
CA GLY A 192 5.61 -4.67 -17.23
C GLY A 192 6.00 -5.86 -16.36
N LEU A 193 5.24 -6.15 -15.30
CA LEU A 193 5.43 -7.29 -14.41
C LEU A 193 5.25 -8.63 -15.15
N GLU A 194 4.30 -8.71 -16.08
CA GLU A 194 4.07 -9.91 -16.92
C GLU A 194 5.24 -10.23 -17.84
N ARG A 195 6.09 -9.23 -18.15
CA ARG A 195 7.27 -9.40 -19.00
C ARG A 195 8.56 -9.65 -18.22
N GLN A 196 8.50 -9.63 -16.89
CA GLN A 196 9.67 -9.89 -16.06
C GLN A 196 10.09 -11.36 -16.14
N SER A 197 11.39 -11.61 -16.13
CA SER A 197 11.90 -12.97 -16.00
C SER A 197 11.62 -13.50 -14.59
N PRO A 198 11.55 -14.83 -14.39
CA PRO A 198 11.45 -15.42 -13.06
C PRO A 198 12.55 -14.92 -12.11
N ASP A 199 13.78 -14.78 -12.60
CA ASP A 199 14.93 -14.32 -11.82
C ASP A 199 14.75 -12.89 -11.29
N ALA A 200 14.07 -12.01 -12.04
CA ALA A 200 13.83 -10.63 -11.64
C ALA A 200 13.06 -10.51 -10.31
N TRP A 201 12.24 -11.51 -9.97
CA TRP A 201 11.49 -11.55 -8.71
C TRP A 201 12.34 -11.78 -7.47
N THR A 202 13.55 -12.32 -7.64
CA THR A 202 14.52 -12.52 -6.55
C THR A 202 15.62 -11.45 -6.50
N GLN A 203 15.68 -10.57 -7.51
CA GLN A 203 16.73 -9.58 -7.59
C GLN A 203 16.47 -8.41 -6.65
N VAL A 204 17.53 -8.01 -5.95
CA VAL A 204 17.55 -6.78 -5.15
C VAL A 204 18.24 -5.68 -5.95
N THR A 205 17.49 -4.62 -6.25
CA THR A 205 18.00 -3.39 -6.86
C THR A 205 18.29 -2.37 -5.78
N LEU A 206 19.48 -1.77 -5.79
CA LEU A 206 19.80 -0.64 -4.93
C LEU A 206 19.41 0.66 -5.64
N HIS A 207 18.46 1.39 -5.08
CA HIS A 207 17.96 2.64 -5.63
C HIS A 207 18.36 3.82 -4.76
N GLN A 208 19.08 4.76 -5.34
CA GLN A 208 19.51 5.98 -4.69
C GLN A 208 18.53 7.11 -5.01
N ARG A 209 17.73 7.57 -4.04
CA ARG A 209 16.92 8.78 -4.23
C ARG A 209 17.76 10.02 -3.97
N GLU A 210 17.35 11.11 -4.61
CA GLU A 210 17.92 12.43 -4.35
C GLU A 210 17.79 12.79 -2.86
N GLY A 211 18.89 13.28 -2.26
CA GLY A 211 18.93 13.65 -0.85
C GLY A 211 19.07 12.49 0.15
N GLN A 212 19.08 11.23 -0.29
CA GLN A 212 19.36 10.10 0.61
C GLN A 212 20.86 9.88 0.77
N ALA A 213 21.32 9.57 2.00
CA ALA A 213 22.73 9.28 2.26
C ALA A 213 23.15 7.85 1.86
N VAL A 214 22.18 6.93 1.75
CA VAL A 214 22.41 5.52 1.50
C VAL A 214 21.40 5.03 0.44
N PRO A 215 21.79 4.15 -0.49
CA PRO A 215 20.84 3.53 -1.40
C PRO A 215 19.83 2.66 -0.64
N GLU A 216 18.57 2.74 -1.06
CA GLU A 216 17.48 1.92 -0.54
C GLU A 216 17.42 0.59 -1.32
N PRO A 217 17.27 -0.58 -0.66
CA PRO A 217 17.10 -1.85 -1.36
C PRO A 217 15.64 -2.06 -1.82
N TRP A 218 15.46 -2.54 -3.04
CA TRP A 218 14.16 -2.76 -3.70
C TRP A 218 14.06 -4.13 -4.34
N THR A 219 12.89 -4.75 -4.22
CA THR A 219 12.46 -5.93 -4.97
C THR A 219 11.11 -5.63 -5.65
N LEU A 220 10.70 -6.45 -6.62
CA LEU A 220 9.36 -6.32 -7.22
C LEU A 220 8.23 -6.53 -6.20
N ALA A 221 8.43 -7.40 -5.20
CA ALA A 221 7.48 -7.57 -4.10
C ALA A 221 7.34 -6.28 -3.26
N LYS A 222 8.47 -5.65 -2.91
CA LYS A 222 8.46 -4.36 -2.22
C LYS A 222 7.81 -3.26 -3.06
N LEU A 223 8.06 -3.22 -4.37
CA LEU A 223 7.38 -2.29 -5.28
C LEU A 223 5.86 -2.41 -5.17
N LEU A 224 5.32 -3.63 -5.23
CA LEU A 224 3.88 -3.87 -5.13
C LEU A 224 3.31 -3.45 -3.77
N ARG A 225 4.01 -3.75 -2.66
CA ARG A 225 3.63 -3.23 -1.32
C ARG A 225 3.58 -1.70 -1.32
N ARG A 226 4.62 -1.06 -1.86
CA ARG A 226 4.78 0.40 -1.87
C ARG A 226 3.69 1.10 -2.67
N LEU A 227 3.38 0.63 -3.87
CA LEU A 227 2.34 1.19 -4.72
C LEU A 227 0.98 1.18 -4.03
N LEU A 228 0.61 0.03 -3.44
CA LEU A 228 -0.65 -0.11 -2.71
C LEU A 228 -0.65 0.66 -1.38
N GLN A 229 0.50 0.76 -0.71
CA GLN A 229 0.66 1.57 0.48
C GLN A 229 0.37 3.04 0.20
N VAL A 230 1.05 3.62 -0.80
CA VAL A 230 0.90 5.03 -1.14
C VAL A 230 -0.54 5.29 -1.58
N GLN A 231 -1.13 4.43 -2.41
CA GLN A 231 -2.53 4.52 -2.83
C GLN A 231 -3.47 4.69 -1.63
N ARG A 232 -3.34 3.83 -0.63
CA ARG A 232 -4.23 3.84 0.54
C ARG A 232 -3.96 4.98 1.50
N GLU A 233 -2.70 5.33 1.73
CA GLU A 233 -2.34 6.48 2.57
C GLU A 233 -2.88 7.78 1.96
N GLN A 234 -2.77 7.96 0.64
CA GLN A 234 -3.29 9.13 -0.05
C GLN A 234 -4.82 9.13 -0.15
N LEU A 235 -5.46 7.98 -0.37
CA LEU A 235 -6.93 7.87 -0.28
C LEU A 235 -7.44 8.25 1.11
N ALA A 236 -6.76 7.80 2.18
CA ALA A 236 -7.09 8.20 3.54
C ALA A 236 -6.83 9.70 3.78
N ALA A 237 -5.82 10.29 3.15
CA ALA A 237 -5.56 11.73 3.21
C ALA A 237 -6.65 12.53 2.48
N LEU A 238 -7.09 12.10 1.30
CA LEU A 238 -8.21 12.70 0.57
C LEU A 238 -9.48 12.68 1.41
N ARG A 239 -9.84 11.55 2.01
CA ARG A 239 -11.00 11.45 2.91
C ARG A 239 -10.94 12.39 4.12
N ARG A 240 -9.75 12.85 4.54
CA ARG A 240 -9.57 13.85 5.61
C ARG A 240 -9.56 15.29 5.10
N ALA A 241 -9.32 15.48 3.81
CA ALA A 241 -9.24 16.78 3.16
C ALA A 241 -10.57 17.23 2.53
N LEU A 242 -11.58 16.36 2.55
CA LEU A 242 -12.98 16.60 2.18
C LEU A 242 -13.82 16.72 3.45
#